data_AF-A0A431VY17-F1
#
_entry.id   AF-A0A431VY17-F1
#
_cell.length_a   1.000
_cell.length_b   1.000
_cell.length_c   1.000
_cell.angle_alpha   90.00
_cell.angle_beta   90.00
_cell.angle_gamma   90.00
#
_symmetry.space_group_name_H-M   'P 1'
#
loop_
_entity.id
_entity.type
_entity.pdbx_description
1 polymer ?
#
loop_
_entity_poly.entity_id
_entity_poly.type
_entity_poly.pdbx_seq_one_letter_code
_entity_poly.pdbx_strand_id
1 'polypeptide(L)'
;MSEEPRETKHKNPKKFALNMTASQFTKFYILHLLHKRPTMIAEEFKQEFKTISRNWQPAPSTLLNALHEMSDELGLLTKRKEIRGTRQVVYNYSISLKGEEEFEILKKKYKILFDEQKATIDRILREVYK
;
A
#
# COMPACT_ATOMS: atom_id res chain seq x y z
N MET A 1 51.85 -21.55 4.01
CA MET A 1 50.71 -20.97 3.29
C MET A 1 49.48 -21.27 4.12
N SER A 2 48.96 -20.28 4.82
CA SER A 2 47.83 -20.42 5.74
C SER A 2 46.55 -20.17 4.95
N GLU A 3 45.68 -21.17 4.82
CA GLU A 3 44.33 -20.95 4.30
C GLU A 3 43.48 -20.30 5.40
N GLU A 4 43.06 -19.06 5.19
CA GLU A 4 42.05 -18.43 6.01
C GLU A 4 40.69 -19.13 5.80
N PRO A 5 39.90 -19.35 6.87
CA PRO A 5 38.58 -19.95 6.72
C PRO A 5 37.65 -18.99 5.96
N ARG A 6 37.04 -19.50 4.88
CA ARG A 6 36.03 -18.78 4.10
C ARG A 6 34.87 -18.39 5.02
N GLU A 7 34.71 -17.09 5.22
CA GLU A 7 33.59 -16.49 5.93
C GLU A 7 32.28 -16.98 5.29
N THR A 8 31.56 -17.83 6.00
CA THR A 8 30.22 -18.26 5.58
C THR A 8 29.32 -17.03 5.69
N LYS A 9 29.07 -16.35 4.57
CA LYS A 9 28.08 -15.28 4.47
C LYS A 9 26.79 -15.78 5.12
N HIS A 10 26.54 -15.33 6.35
CA HIS A 10 25.28 -15.58 7.01
C HIS A 10 24.23 -14.99 6.09
N LYS A 11 23.44 -15.86 5.42
CA LYS A 11 22.30 -15.42 4.63
C LYS A 11 21.48 -14.56 5.58
N ASN A 12 21.49 -13.25 5.32
CA ASN A 12 20.80 -12.24 6.09
C ASN A 12 19.44 -12.86 6.48
N PRO A 13 19.13 -13.05 7.77
CA PRO A 13 17.98 -13.83 8.17
C PRO A 13 16.79 -13.30 7.38
N LYS A 14 16.15 -14.18 6.60
CA LYS A 14 15.01 -13.81 5.74
C LYS A 14 14.04 -13.06 6.63
N LYS A 15 14.01 -11.74 6.50
CA LYS A 15 13.38 -10.82 7.46
C LYS A 15 11.99 -11.35 7.78
N PHE A 16 11.81 -11.74 9.03
CA PHE A 16 10.55 -12.31 9.52
C PHE A 16 9.48 -11.22 9.46
N ALA A 17 8.42 -11.49 8.68
CA ALA A 17 7.08 -10.88 8.62
C ALA A 17 6.94 -9.34 8.51
N LEU A 18 6.17 -8.90 7.51
CA LEU A 18 5.62 -7.55 7.29
C LEU A 18 6.58 -6.49 6.71
N ASN A 19 7.23 -6.77 5.59
CA ASN A 19 7.98 -5.74 4.84
C ASN A 19 7.10 -4.71 4.10
N MET A 20 5.81 -4.63 4.41
CA MET A 20 4.92 -3.60 3.87
C MET A 20 4.47 -2.68 4.99
N THR A 21 4.88 -1.42 4.93
CA THR A 21 4.43 -0.40 5.88
C THR A 21 2.96 -0.05 5.64
N ALA A 22 2.28 0.49 6.65
CA ALA A 22 0.93 1.02 6.50
C ALA A 22 0.84 2.06 5.36
N SER A 23 1.88 2.87 5.17
CA SER A 23 1.95 3.84 4.06
C SER A 23 2.01 3.14 2.70
N GLN A 24 2.86 2.13 2.54
CA GLN A 24 2.95 1.35 1.30
C GLN A 24 1.61 0.67 0.96
N PHE A 25 0.96 0.06 1.95
CA PHE A 25 -0.36 -0.53 1.76
C PHE A 25 -1.41 0.52 1.38
N THR A 26 -1.40 1.69 2.04
CA THR A 26 -2.31 2.79 1.75
C THR A 26 -2.20 3.22 0.29
N LYS A 27 -0.97 3.42 -0.21
CA LYS A 27 -0.73 3.82 -1.61
C LYS A 27 -1.21 2.77 -2.61
N PHE A 28 -0.88 1.51 -2.37
CA PHE A 28 -1.35 0.40 -3.21
C PHE A 28 -2.87 0.30 -3.23
N TYR A 29 -3.51 0.44 -2.07
CA TYR A 29 -4.96 0.33 -1.98
C TYR A 29 -5.67 1.54 -2.60
N ILE A 30 -5.09 2.73 -2.58
CA ILE A 30 -5.58 3.90 -3.33
C ILE A 30 -5.63 3.59 -4.83
N LEU A 31 -4.55 3.03 -5.40
CA LEU A 31 -4.53 2.63 -6.82
C LEU A 31 -5.63 1.61 -7.13
N HIS A 32 -5.76 0.59 -6.28
CA HIS A 32 -6.82 -0.42 -6.40
C HIS A 32 -8.24 0.19 -6.38
N LEU A 33 -8.48 1.15 -5.48
CA LEU A 33 -9.77 1.82 -5.40
C LEU A 33 -10.04 2.65 -6.65
N LEU A 34 -9.04 3.32 -7.20
CA LEU A 34 -9.18 4.10 -8.43
C LEU A 34 -9.38 3.23 -9.68
N HIS A 35 -8.83 2.01 -9.70
CA HIS A 35 -9.17 1.01 -10.72
C HIS A 35 -10.64 0.59 -10.67
N LYS A 36 -11.22 0.50 -9.47
CA LYS A 36 -12.65 0.18 -9.30
C LYS A 36 -13.56 1.37 -9.58
N ARG A 37 -13.12 2.57 -9.17
CA ARG A 37 -13.86 3.83 -9.24
C ARG A 37 -12.94 4.89 -9.84
N PRO A 38 -13.08 5.24 -11.13
CA PRO A 38 -12.11 6.06 -11.87
C PRO A 38 -11.73 7.41 -11.23
N THR A 39 -12.63 7.97 -10.43
CA THR A 39 -12.41 9.24 -9.73
C THR A 39 -12.90 9.16 -8.30
N MET A 40 -12.12 9.70 -7.35
CA MET A 40 -12.51 9.76 -5.94
C MET A 40 -11.96 11.01 -5.23
N ILE A 41 -12.71 11.55 -4.27
CA ILE A 41 -12.22 12.55 -3.32
C ILE A 41 -11.68 11.89 -2.04
N ALA A 42 -10.85 12.62 -1.28
CA ALA A 42 -10.22 12.13 -0.03
C ALA A 42 -11.22 11.48 0.95
N GLU A 43 -12.43 12.04 1.10
CA GLU A 43 -13.44 11.51 2.01
C GLU A 43 -13.97 10.15 1.55
N GLU A 44 -14.12 9.93 0.24
CA GLU A 44 -14.56 8.64 -0.30
C GLU A 44 -13.53 7.55 -0.03
N PHE A 45 -12.23 7.85 -0.17
CA PHE A 45 -11.17 6.92 0.23
C PHE A 45 -11.30 6.52 1.71
N LYS A 46 -11.53 7.48 2.61
CA LYS A 46 -11.72 7.16 4.04
C LYS A 46 -12.88 6.19 4.27
N GLN A 47 -13.99 6.37 3.55
CA GLN A 47 -15.13 5.46 3.69
C GLN A 47 -14.81 4.07 3.15
N GLU A 48 -14.14 3.97 2.00
CA GLU A 48 -13.72 2.67 1.45
C GLU A 48 -12.72 1.96 2.38
N PHE A 49 -11.75 2.68 2.96
CA PHE A 49 -10.78 2.08 3.90
C PHE A 49 -11.45 1.47 5.14
N LYS A 50 -12.55 2.05 5.63
CA LYS A 50 -13.33 1.47 6.75
C LYS A 50 -13.95 0.11 6.41
N THR A 51 -14.13 -0.20 5.13
CA THR A 51 -14.73 -1.47 4.71
C THR A 51 -13.73 -2.63 4.70
N ILE A 52 -12.42 -2.36 4.72
CA ILE A 52 -11.36 -3.37 4.64
C ILE A 52 -11.32 -4.24 5.91
N SER A 53 -11.35 -3.60 7.08
CA SER A 53 -11.30 -4.26 8.38
C SER A 53 -11.89 -3.35 9.44
N ARG A 54 -12.57 -3.93 10.44
CA ARG A 54 -13.06 -3.19 11.60
C ARG A 54 -11.93 -2.62 12.47
N ASN A 55 -10.74 -3.24 12.40
CA ASN A 55 -9.64 -2.97 13.34
C ASN A 55 -8.51 -2.14 12.72
N TRP A 56 -8.59 -1.84 11.42
CA TRP A 56 -7.52 -1.11 10.75
C TRP A 56 -8.05 -0.19 9.66
N GLN A 57 -7.60 1.07 9.72
CA GLN A 57 -7.70 2.07 8.67
C GLN A 57 -6.46 2.98 8.77
N PRO A 58 -6.00 3.59 7.67
CA PRO A 58 -4.91 4.56 7.76
C PRO A 58 -5.35 5.78 8.59
N ALA A 59 -4.41 6.38 9.32
CA ALA A 59 -4.66 7.66 9.96
C ALA A 59 -4.99 8.72 8.88
N PRO A 60 -5.81 9.75 9.19
CA PRO A 60 -6.15 10.79 8.22
C PRO A 60 -4.91 11.44 7.59
N SER A 61 -3.87 11.71 8.38
CA SER A 61 -2.61 12.25 7.88
C SER A 61 -1.89 11.28 6.93
N THR A 62 -1.88 9.98 7.22
CA THR A 62 -1.27 8.96 6.34
C THR A 62 -1.96 8.92 4.99
N LEU A 63 -3.29 8.98 4.94
CA LEU A 63 -4.03 9.02 3.69
C LEU A 63 -3.75 10.31 2.90
N LEU A 64 -3.81 11.47 3.57
CA LEU A 64 -3.57 12.76 2.91
C LEU A 64 -2.13 12.88 2.39
N ASN A 65 -1.15 12.42 3.16
CA ASN A 65 0.25 12.37 2.73
C ASN A 65 0.44 11.43 1.55
N ALA A 66 -0.21 10.25 1.56
CA ALA A 66 -0.16 9.32 0.43
C ALA A 66 -0.77 9.95 -0.83
N LEU A 67 -1.92 10.63 -0.73
CA LEU A 67 -2.54 11.31 -1.87
C LEU A 67 -1.65 12.43 -2.42
N HIS A 68 -1.05 13.24 -1.54
CA HIS A 68 -0.10 14.30 -1.94
C HIS A 68 1.12 13.73 -2.63
N GLU A 69 1.80 12.77 -1.99
CA GLU A 69 3.02 12.16 -2.53
C GLU A 69 2.74 11.47 -3.87
N MET A 70 1.64 10.71 -3.97
CA MET A 70 1.30 10.00 -5.20
C MET A 70 0.90 10.95 -6.34
N SER A 71 0.32 12.13 -6.06
CA SER A 71 -0.05 13.08 -7.11
C SER A 71 1.08 14.04 -7.47
N ASP A 72 1.72 14.65 -6.48
CA ASP A 72 2.59 15.82 -6.67
C ASP A 72 4.07 15.43 -6.76
N GLU A 73 4.47 14.31 -6.15
CA GLU A 73 5.87 13.88 -6.10
C GLU A 73 6.15 12.71 -7.05
N LEU A 74 5.30 11.67 -7.01
CA LEU A 74 5.52 10.43 -7.77
C LEU A 74 4.85 10.44 -9.15
N GLY A 75 3.83 11.27 -9.37
CA GLY A 75 3.08 11.35 -10.62
C GLY A 75 2.24 10.10 -10.93
N LEU A 76 1.87 9.34 -9.90
CA LEU A 76 1.01 8.14 -10.02
C LEU A 76 -0.47 8.51 -10.11
N LEU A 77 -0.84 9.68 -9.59
CA LEU A 77 -2.20 10.21 -9.63
C LEU A 77 -2.23 11.55 -10.34
N THR A 78 -3.35 11.82 -11.01
CA THR A 78 -3.76 13.16 -11.42
C THR A 78 -4.80 13.67 -10.43
N LYS A 79 -4.90 14.98 -10.25
CA LYS A 79 -5.94 15.60 -9.42
C LYS A 79 -6.58 16.79 -10.13
N ARG A 80 -7.90 16.90 -10.01
CA ARG A 80 -8.69 18.02 -10.51
C ARG A 80 -9.26 18.78 -9.32
N LYS A 81 -9.08 20.10 -9.31
CA LYS A 81 -9.70 20.97 -8.31
C LYS A 81 -11.20 21.09 -8.60
N GLU A 82 -12.02 20.86 -7.59
CA GLU A 82 -13.46 21.09 -7.60
C GLU A 82 -13.86 22.01 -6.47
N ILE A 83 -14.82 22.89 -6.72
CA ILE A 83 -15.40 23.78 -5.71
C ILE A 83 -16.79 23.25 -5.39
N ARG A 84 -17.02 22.84 -4.14
CA ARG A 84 -18.32 22.43 -3.62
C ARG A 84 -18.90 23.54 -2.75
N GLY A 85 -20.16 23.90 -3.01
CA GLY A 85 -20.82 25.02 -2.33
C GLY A 85 -20.11 26.35 -2.58
N THR A 86 -20.14 27.25 -1.59
CA THR A 86 -19.63 28.62 -1.74
C THR A 86 -18.12 28.75 -1.59
N ARG A 87 -17.44 27.82 -0.88
CA ARG A 87 -15.99 27.95 -0.57
C ARG A 87 -15.21 26.63 -0.42
N GLN A 88 -15.86 25.46 -0.42
CA GLN A 88 -15.13 24.23 -0.13
C GLN A 88 -14.36 23.77 -1.37
N VAL A 89 -13.03 23.78 -1.30
CA VAL A 89 -12.18 23.18 -2.33
C VAL A 89 -11.97 21.71 -2.01
N VAL A 90 -12.27 20.84 -2.97
CA VAL A 90 -11.95 19.42 -2.91
C VAL A 90 -11.12 19.02 -4.13
N TYR A 91 -10.30 17.98 -3.99
CA TYR A 91 -9.55 17.42 -5.10
C TYR A 91 -10.13 16.06 -5.46
N ASN A 92 -10.48 15.92 -6.74
CA ASN A 92 -10.91 14.66 -7.32
C ASN A 92 -9.68 13.99 -7.96
N TYR A 93 -9.32 12.81 -7.47
CA TYR A 93 -8.12 12.08 -7.87
C TYR A 93 -8.47 11.01 -8.90
N SER A 94 -7.60 10.82 -9.89
CA SER A 94 -7.67 9.75 -10.88
C SER A 94 -6.29 9.15 -11.08
N ILE A 95 -6.22 7.88 -11.45
CA ILE A 95 -4.95 7.21 -11.73
C ILE A 95 -4.33 7.76 -13.03
N SER A 96 -3.00 7.95 -13.04
CA SER A 96 -2.27 8.31 -14.26
C SER A 96 -1.82 7.05 -15.02
N LEU A 97 -1.34 7.20 -16.26
CA LEU A 97 -0.74 6.06 -16.98
C LEU A 97 0.41 5.42 -16.21
N LYS A 98 1.26 6.23 -15.56
CA LYS A 98 2.34 5.73 -14.69
C LYS A 98 1.77 5.01 -13.46
N GLY A 99 0.67 5.49 -12.90
CA GLY A 99 -0.02 4.85 -11.79
C GLY A 99 -0.57 3.47 -12.15
N GLU A 100 -1.14 3.33 -13.35
CA GLU A 100 -1.63 2.06 -13.90
C GLU A 100 -0.50 1.03 -14.03
N GLU A 101 0.63 1.44 -14.62
CA GLU A 101 1.82 0.58 -14.76
C GLU A 101 2.37 0.15 -13.38
N GLU A 102 2.50 1.10 -12.46
CA GLU A 102 2.96 0.82 -11.09
C GLU A 102 2.00 -0.12 -10.36
N PHE A 103 0.69 0.05 -10.53
CA PHE A 103 -0.30 -0.81 -9.89
C PHE A 103 -0.14 -2.28 -10.30
N GLU A 104 0.04 -2.56 -11.58
CA GLU A 104 0.21 -3.93 -12.07
C GLU A 104 1.52 -4.57 -11.59
N ILE A 105 2.59 -3.78 -11.41
CA ILE A 105 3.84 -4.23 -10.78
C ILE A 105 3.61 -4.56 -9.30
N LEU A 106 3.00 -3.64 -8.55
CA LEU A 106 2.73 -3.81 -7.12
C LEU A 106 1.80 -4.99 -6.83
N LYS A 107 0.77 -5.18 -7.65
CA LYS A 107 -0.21 -6.28 -7.52
C LYS A 107 0.47 -7.64 -7.58
N LYS A 108 1.39 -7.86 -8.53
CA LYS A 108 2.16 -9.11 -8.65
C LYS A 108 3.07 -9.31 -7.44
N LYS A 109 3.80 -8.26 -7.06
CA LYS A 109 4.73 -8.27 -5.92
C LYS A 109 4.00 -8.57 -4.60
N TYR A 110 2.89 -7.89 -4.36
CA TYR A 110 2.15 -7.99 -3.10
C TYR A 110 1.35 -9.28 -2.98
N LYS A 111 0.90 -9.87 -4.10
CA LYS A 111 0.28 -11.20 -4.06
C LYS A 111 1.23 -12.24 -3.44
N ILE A 112 2.47 -12.31 -3.94
CA ILE A 112 3.48 -13.26 -3.42
C ILE A 112 3.72 -13.00 -1.93
N LEU A 113 3.90 -11.73 -1.55
CA LEU A 113 4.10 -11.32 -0.16
C LEU A 113 2.93 -11.74 0.74
N PHE A 114 1.68 -11.52 0.32
CA PHE A 114 0.50 -11.87 1.10
C PHE A 114 0.31 -13.37 1.24
N ASP A 115 0.56 -14.14 0.18
CA ASP A 115 0.46 -15.60 0.21
C ASP A 115 1.48 -16.20 1.21
N GLU A 116 2.73 -15.71 1.20
CA GLU A 116 3.76 -16.11 2.16
C GLU A 116 3.42 -15.72 3.61
N GLN A 117 2.90 -14.50 3.81
CA GLN A 117 2.46 -14.02 5.12
C GLN A 117 1.30 -14.84 5.68
N LYS A 118 0.31 -15.12 4.84
CA LYS A 118 -0.84 -15.95 5.22
C LYS A 118 -0.37 -17.35 5.63
N ALA A 119 0.49 -17.99 4.84
CA ALA A 119 1.02 -19.30 5.17
C ALA A 119 1.81 -19.31 6.50
N THR A 120 2.54 -18.23 6.80
CA THR A 120 3.28 -18.06 8.06
C THR A 120 2.32 -17.92 9.24
N ILE A 121 1.29 -17.06 9.13
CA ILE A 121 0.27 -16.88 10.17
C ILE A 121 -0.48 -18.19 10.40
N ASP A 122 -0.94 -18.86 9.33
CA ASP A 122 -1.65 -20.14 9.42
C ASP A 122 -0.79 -21.22 10.09
N ARG A 123 0.53 -21.21 9.88
CA ARG A 123 1.45 -22.11 10.58
C ARG A 123 1.52 -21.80 12.07
N ILE A 124 1.71 -20.53 12.46
CA ILE A 124 1.76 -20.12 13.87
C ILE A 124 0.45 -20.45 14.58
N LEU A 125 -0.69 -20.15 13.94
CA LEU A 125 -2.01 -20.48 14.47
C LEU A 125 -2.13 -21.98 14.74
N ARG A 126 -1.63 -22.80 13.82
CA ARG A 126 -1.65 -24.25 13.97
C ARG A 126 -0.64 -24.79 14.98
N GLU A 127 0.46 -24.12 15.25
CA GLU A 127 1.48 -24.63 16.18
C GLU A 127 1.22 -24.18 17.62
N VAL A 128 0.68 -22.96 17.81
CA VAL A 128 0.46 -22.36 19.13
C VAL A 128 -0.96 -22.60 19.66
N TYR A 129 -1.95 -22.66 18.77
CA TYR A 129 -3.37 -22.70 19.14
C TYR A 129 -4.09 -23.96 18.62
N LYS A 130 -3.36 -24.99 18.19
CA LYS A 130 -3.93 -26.34 18.03
C LYS A 130 -3.98 -27.08 19.34
#